data_AF-A0A967JSP0-F1
#
_entry.id   AF-A0A967JSP0-F1
#
_cell.length_a   1.000
_cell.length_b   1.000
_cell.length_c   1.000
_cell.angle_alpha   90.00
_cell.angle_beta   90.00
_cell.angle_gamma   90.00
#
_symmetry.space_group_name_H-M   'P 1'
#
loop_
_entity.id
_entity.type
_entity.pdbx_description
1 polymer ?
#
loop_
_entity_poly.entity_id
_entity_poly.type
_entity_poly.pdbx_seq_one_letter_code
_entity_poly.pdbx_strand_id
1 'polypeptide(L)'
;MDGLLARRRTTAETAYRPRRLETALRQLPEARWVLVSVPGRHAVALARRALALDRSVFLYSDNVSLEEEVALKREAAQRGQLVMGPDCGT
;
A
#
# COMPACT_ATOMS: atom_id res chain seq x y z
N MET A 1 -16.00 15.34 22.84
CA MET A 1 -15.61 14.11 22.10
C MET A 1 -14.78 14.60 20.90
N ASP A 2 -13.67 15.29 21.16
CA ASP A 2 -13.05 16.21 20.17
C ASP A 2 -11.53 16.00 20.00
N GLY A 3 -10.92 15.17 20.85
CA GLY A 3 -9.47 14.91 20.82
C GLY A 3 -9.01 13.95 19.73
N LEU A 4 -9.92 13.17 19.11
CA LEU A 4 -9.56 12.22 18.06
C LEU A 4 -9.24 12.90 16.72
N LEU A 5 -9.83 14.07 16.46
CA LEU A 5 -9.65 14.82 15.21
C LEU A 5 -8.41 15.72 15.22
N ALA A 6 -7.93 16.11 16.41
CA ALA A 6 -6.79 17.01 16.56
C ALA A 6 -5.45 16.38 16.14
N ARG A 7 -5.36 15.04 16.07
CA ARG A 7 -4.12 14.33 15.72
C ARG A 7 -3.88 14.18 14.22
N ARG A 8 -4.80 14.65 13.37
CA ARG A 8 -4.68 14.52 11.92
C ARG A 8 -4.78 15.87 11.23
N ARG A 9 -3.68 16.61 11.30
CA ARG A 9 -3.29 17.67 10.35
C ARG A 9 -1.87 18.15 10.68
N THR A 10 -0.91 17.24 10.72
CA THR A 10 0.49 17.65 10.58
C THR A 10 0.76 17.91 9.10
N THR A 11 0.64 19.19 8.74
CA THR A 11 1.39 19.89 7.68
C THR A 11 1.30 19.31 6.26
N ALA A 12 0.29 19.74 5.51
CA ALA A 12 0.40 19.89 4.07
C ALA A 12 1.07 21.24 3.73
N GLU A 13 2.28 21.48 4.25
CA GLU A 13 3.17 22.56 3.80
C GLU A 13 4.28 21.90 3.00
N THR A 14 4.22 22.00 1.67
CA THR A 14 5.23 21.59 0.67
C THR A 14 6.20 20.48 1.11
N ALA A 15 5.69 19.42 1.71
CA ALA A 15 6.51 18.34 2.22
C ALA A 15 7.04 17.56 1.01
N TYR A 16 8.34 17.27 1.01
CA TYR A 16 9.00 16.49 -0.03
C TYR A 16 8.19 15.23 -0.33
N ARG A 17 7.75 15.07 -1.58
CA ARG A 17 6.98 13.90 -2.03
C ARG A 17 7.94 12.86 -2.62
N PRO A 18 8.20 11.76 -1.90
CA PRO A 18 9.09 10.72 -2.38
C PRO A 18 8.54 10.09 -3.66
N ARG A 19 9.40 9.94 -4.68
CA ARG A 19 9.05 9.27 -5.95
C ARG A 19 9.31 7.75 -5.93
N ARG A 20 9.79 7.22 -4.81
CA ARG A 20 10.13 5.80 -4.62
C ARG A 20 9.54 5.31 -3.30
N LEU A 21 8.97 4.12 -3.32
CA LEU A 21 8.33 3.51 -2.14
C LEU A 21 9.30 3.42 -0.96
N GLU A 22 10.56 3.03 -1.17
CA GLU A 22 11.55 2.94 -0.10
C GLU A 22 11.86 4.29 0.51
N THR A 23 11.91 5.36 -0.29
CA THR A 23 12.12 6.70 0.24
C THR A 23 10.93 7.13 1.09
N ALA A 24 9.71 6.77 0.69
CA ALA A 24 8.51 7.02 1.48
C ALA A 24 8.54 6.26 2.82
N LEU A 25 8.90 4.97 2.79
CA LEU A 25 8.98 4.16 4.01
C LEU A 25 10.14 4.57 4.92
N ARG A 26 11.23 5.14 4.39
CA ARG A 26 12.26 5.76 5.25
C ARG A 26 11.77 7.03 5.95
N GLN A 27 10.85 7.76 5.32
CA GLN A 27 10.26 8.98 5.90
C GLN A 27 9.13 8.66 6.89
N LEU A 28 8.44 7.54 6.70
CA LEU A 28 7.36 7.07 7.55
C LEU A 28 7.55 5.58 7.89
N PRO A 29 8.55 5.22 8.72
CA PRO A 29 8.91 3.84 9.01
C PRO A 29 7.79 3.07 9.72
N GLU A 30 6.96 3.75 10.49
CA GLU A 30 5.81 3.19 11.21
C GLU A 30 4.62 2.82 10.30
N ALA A 31 4.64 3.24 9.02
CA ALA A 31 3.60 2.88 8.09
C ALA A 31 3.58 1.36 7.87
N ARG A 32 2.49 0.70 8.27
CA ARG A 32 2.29 -0.76 8.11
C ARG A 32 1.55 -1.12 6.83
N TRP A 33 0.90 -0.14 6.21
CA TRP A 33 0.02 -0.32 5.07
C TRP A 33 0.47 0.52 3.87
N VAL A 34 0.33 -0.03 2.68
CA VAL A 34 0.54 0.65 1.40
C VAL A 34 -0.74 0.59 0.59
N LEU A 35 -1.28 1.76 0.23
CA LEU A 35 -2.40 1.90 -0.70
C LEU A 35 -1.86 2.01 -2.12
N VAL A 36 -2.26 1.08 -3.00
CA VAL A 36 -1.85 1.04 -4.40
C VAL A 36 -3.06 1.35 -5.28
N SER A 37 -2.97 2.46 -6.02
CA SER A 37 -4.02 2.97 -6.92
C SER A 37 -3.41 3.43 -8.24
N VAL A 38 -2.60 2.56 -8.86
CA VAL A 38 -1.99 2.77 -10.18
C VAL A 38 -2.66 1.88 -11.23
N PRO A 39 -2.42 2.04 -12.54
CA PRO A 39 -2.94 1.09 -13.53
C PRO A 39 -2.48 -0.35 -13.25
N GLY A 40 -3.36 -1.35 -13.41
CA GLY A 40 -3.15 -2.77 -13.05
C GLY A 40 -1.79 -3.35 -13.46
N ARG A 41 -1.31 -3.03 -14.67
CA ARG A 41 0.00 -3.45 -15.21
C ARG A 41 1.20 -3.13 -14.30
N HIS A 42 1.07 -2.10 -13.44
CA HIS A 42 2.11 -1.69 -12.49
C HIS A 42 1.78 -2.10 -11.05
N ALA A 43 0.51 -2.43 -10.79
CA ALA A 43 -0.01 -2.62 -9.45
C ALA A 43 0.59 -3.86 -8.78
N VAL A 44 0.72 -4.96 -9.51
CA VAL A 44 1.33 -6.21 -9.03
C VAL A 44 2.79 -6.02 -8.63
N ALA A 45 3.57 -5.33 -9.46
CA ALA A 45 4.99 -5.08 -9.18
C ALA A 45 5.18 -4.21 -7.93
N LEU A 46 4.33 -3.19 -7.74
CA LEU A 46 4.35 -2.36 -6.53
C LEU A 46 3.88 -3.11 -5.28
N ALA A 47 2.84 -3.94 -5.41
CA ALA A 47 2.33 -4.75 -4.31
C ALA A 47 3.39 -5.75 -3.81
N ARG A 48 4.04 -6.48 -4.73
CA ARG A 48 5.17 -7.37 -4.36
C ARG A 48 6.30 -6.62 -3.67
N ARG A 49 6.65 -5.43 -4.18
CA ARG A 49 7.71 -4.60 -3.57
C ARG A 49 7.32 -4.14 -2.16
N ALA A 50 6.06 -3.81 -1.91
CA ALA A 50 5.56 -3.48 -0.58
C ALA A 50 5.61 -4.70 0.36
N LEU A 51 5.18 -5.87 -0.11
CA LEU A 51 5.26 -7.12 0.67
C LEU A 51 6.71 -7.47 1.03
N ALA A 52 7.63 -7.35 0.07
CA ALA A 52 9.06 -7.55 0.28
C ALA A 52 9.69 -6.58 1.29
N LEU A 53 9.05 -5.43 1.51
CA LEU A 53 9.43 -4.43 2.51
C LEU A 53 8.61 -4.59 3.80
N ASP A 54 8.06 -5.76 4.08
CA ASP A 54 7.27 -6.06 5.29
C ASP A 54 6.04 -5.16 5.49
N ARG A 55 5.44 -4.64 4.40
CA ARG A 55 4.19 -3.86 4.44
C ARG A 55 2.99 -4.59 3.86
N SER A 56 1.86 -4.55 4.57
CA SER A 56 0.57 -5.01 4.06
C SER A 56 0.06 -4.08 2.95
N VAL A 57 -0.71 -4.61 2.02
CA VAL A 57 -1.14 -3.90 0.81
C VAL A 57 -2.66 -3.81 0.73
N PHE A 58 -3.14 -2.62 0.39
CA PHE A 58 -4.51 -2.42 -0.08
C PHE A 58 -4.45 -2.04 -1.56
N LEU A 59 -4.94 -2.94 -2.40
CA LEU A 59 -4.89 -2.85 -3.86
C LEU A 59 -6.22 -2.32 -4.36
N TYR A 60 -6.28 -1.02 -4.62
CA TYR A 60 -7.43 -0.38 -5.24
C TYR A 60 -7.45 -0.57 -6.76
N SER A 61 -6.27 -0.80 -7.35
CA SER A 61 -6.08 -0.96 -8.79
C SER A 61 -6.92 -2.08 -9.42
N ASP A 62 -7.60 -1.73 -10.50
CA ASP A 62 -8.30 -2.61 -11.42
C ASP A 62 -7.31 -3.24 -12.44
N ASN A 63 -7.77 -4.24 -13.21
CA ASN A 63 -6.98 -4.94 -14.25
C ASN A 63 -5.78 -5.75 -13.72
N VAL A 64 -5.95 -6.43 -12.59
CA VAL A 64 -5.02 -7.46 -12.09
C VAL A 64 -5.67 -8.83 -12.30
N SER A 65 -4.94 -9.80 -12.84
CA SER A 65 -5.52 -11.12 -13.11
C SER A 65 -5.79 -11.88 -11.80
N LEU A 66 -6.74 -12.83 -11.84
CA LEU A 66 -7.01 -13.70 -10.69
C LEU A 66 -5.77 -14.46 -10.23
N GLU A 67 -4.94 -14.89 -11.18
CA GLU A 67 -3.69 -15.61 -10.89
C GLU A 67 -2.69 -14.73 -10.14
N GLU A 68 -2.58 -13.45 -10.55
CA GLU A 68 -1.73 -12.46 -9.90
C GLU A 68 -2.24 -12.12 -8.50
N GLU A 69 -3.54 -11.95 -8.32
CA GLU A 69 -4.18 -11.76 -7.02
C GLU A 69 -3.90 -12.93 -6.07
N VAL A 70 -4.14 -14.16 -6.54
CA VAL A 70 -3.90 -15.38 -5.75
C VAL A 70 -2.42 -15.49 -5.38
N ALA A 71 -1.51 -15.19 -6.30
CA ALA A 71 -0.09 -15.18 -6.01
C ALA A 71 0.29 -14.15 -4.94
N LEU A 72 -0.25 -12.93 -5.03
CA LEU A 72 -0.02 -11.87 -4.03
C LEU A 72 -0.55 -12.25 -2.64
N LYS A 73 -1.78 -12.78 -2.56
CA LYS A 73 -2.38 -13.21 -1.29
C LYS A 73 -1.61 -14.37 -0.65
N ARG A 74 -1.14 -15.33 -1.46
CA ARG A 74 -0.30 -16.43 -0.99
C ARG A 74 1.04 -15.93 -0.46
N GLU A 75 1.71 -15.03 -1.19
CA GLU A 75 2.96 -14.42 -0.75
C GLU A 75 2.76 -13.66 0.58
N ALA A 76 1.71 -12.86 0.68
CA ALA A 76 1.39 -12.13 1.91
C ALA A 76 1.14 -13.07 3.09
N ALA A 77 0.35 -14.14 2.90
CA ALA A 77 0.09 -15.12 3.94
C ALA A 77 1.37 -15.81 4.44
N GLN A 78 2.29 -16.17 3.55
CA GLN A 78 3.58 -16.76 3.92
C GLN A 78 4.45 -15.80 4.76
N ARG A 79 4.28 -14.49 4.57
CA ARG A 79 5.01 -13.44 5.29
C ARG A 79 4.28 -12.92 6.53
N GLY A 80 3.09 -13.43 6.85
CA GLY A 80 2.25 -12.90 7.93
C GLY A 80 1.69 -11.49 7.66
N GLN A 81 1.55 -11.13 6.38
CA GLN A 81 1.04 -9.86 5.88
C GLN A 81 -0.35 -10.03 5.27
N LEU A 82 -1.00 -8.91 4.96
CA LEU A 82 -2.32 -8.89 4.33
C LEU A 82 -2.27 -8.21 2.96
N VAL A 83 -3.01 -8.77 2.01
CA VAL A 83 -3.34 -8.14 0.73
C VAL A 83 -4.86 -8.08 0.61
N MET A 84 -5.41 -6.89 0.47
CA MET A 84 -6.83 -6.64 0.22
C MET A 84 -7.01 -6.11 -1.21
N GLY A 85 -8.02 -6.57 -1.95
CA GLY A 85 -8.19 -6.30 -3.39
C GLY A 85 -7.45 -7.29 -4.29
N PRO A 86 -7.41 -7.09 -5.62
CA PRO A 86 -7.71 -5.88 -6.41
C PRO A 86 -9.18 -5.48 -6.45
N ASP A 87 -9.47 -4.29 -6.97
CA ASP A 87 -10.84 -3.82 -7.29
C ASP A 87 -11.75 -3.48 -6.08
N CYS A 88 -11.18 -2.98 -4.98
CA CYS A 88 -11.95 -2.47 -3.84
C CYS A 88 -12.63 -1.09 -4.11
N GLY A 89 -13.01 -0.81 -5.35
CA GLY A 89 -13.49 0.49 -5.84
C GLY A 89 -15.00 0.68 -5.87
N THR A 90 -15.79 -0.39 -5.82
CA THR A 90 -17.26 -0.34 -5.76
C THR A 90 -17.84 -1.53 -5.03
#